data_AF-A0A0P0H300-F1
#
_entry.id   AF-A0A0P0H300-F1
#
_cell.length_a   1.000
_cell.length_b   1.000
_cell.length_c   1.000
_cell.angle_alpha   90.00
_cell.angle_beta   90.00
_cell.angle_gamma   90.00
#
_symmetry.space_group_name_H-M   'P 1'
#
loop_
_entity.id
_entity.type
_entity.pdbx_description
1 polymer ?
#
loop_
_entity_poly.entity_id
_entity_poly.type
_entity_poly.pdbx_seq_one_letter_code
_entity_poly.pdbx_strand_id
1 'polypeptide(L)'
;MNLEPEQLSHIGNGYSGCWVDADYGSVSQKWLLIHSEQATKREQVTFYKNLDKNITKELKALGQLKKKQFACAVDAEQAMSDFANQCHLLGFAQSTIVKEPIYSGRGRPKKDEKPTGYHYLIDATPYTDLEKVKLAKLKVGMFILATNDTDNTDLTMVALLEHYKSQQKVERGFRFLKSPEFLTSSIFLKKPQRIEALLMIMTLSLLVYASLEHKIRESLTKTEEFFPSMVKNKTTTKPTARWVFLKFEGIDTLEFGGQSFITGVQEHQTRLLKLLGVLYEAVYS
;
A
#
# COMPACT_ATOMS: atom_id res chain seq x y z
N MET A 1 12.67 13.36 -12.94
CA MET A 1 12.50 14.42 -11.94
C MET A 1 13.62 14.27 -10.91
N ASN A 2 14.59 15.18 -10.91
CA ASN A 2 15.66 15.19 -9.90
C ASN A 2 15.07 15.80 -8.63
N LEU A 3 14.63 14.93 -7.72
CA LEU A 3 13.99 15.33 -6.47
C LEU A 3 15.07 15.46 -5.41
N GLU A 4 15.45 16.71 -5.12
CA GLU A 4 16.28 16.99 -3.96
C GLU A 4 15.39 17.00 -2.70
N PRO A 5 15.72 16.23 -1.64
CA PRO A 5 14.93 16.14 -0.41
C PRO A 5 14.68 17.50 0.27
N GLU A 6 15.53 18.47 -0.02
CA GLU A 6 15.52 19.83 0.53
C GLU A 6 14.33 20.67 0.04
N GLN A 7 13.57 20.20 -0.95
CA GLN A 7 12.41 20.91 -1.49
C GLN A 7 11.08 20.58 -0.78
N LEU A 8 11.09 19.65 0.17
CA LEU A 8 9.86 19.21 0.86
C LEU A 8 9.53 20.11 2.06
N SER A 9 8.35 20.71 2.03
CA SER A 9 7.79 21.48 3.14
C SER A 9 7.07 20.56 4.14
N HIS A 10 7.10 20.92 5.43
CA HIS A 10 6.44 20.13 6.48
C HIS A 10 4.91 20.26 6.42
N ILE A 11 4.21 19.12 6.34
CA ILE A 11 2.74 19.05 6.29
C ILE A 11 2.14 18.69 7.67
N GLY A 12 2.88 17.93 8.50
CA GLY A 12 2.44 17.50 9.83
C GLY A 12 2.32 15.98 9.99
N ASN A 13 2.29 15.50 11.24
CA ASN A 13 2.15 14.07 11.58
C ASN A 13 3.20 13.14 10.94
N GLY A 14 4.44 13.62 10.73
CA GLY A 14 5.51 12.87 10.06
C GLY A 14 5.38 12.81 8.53
N TYR A 15 4.69 13.79 7.94
CA TYR A 15 4.58 13.97 6.50
C TYR A 15 5.21 15.29 6.06
N SER A 16 5.90 15.26 4.93
CA SER A 16 6.41 16.42 4.21
C SER A 16 6.10 16.29 2.71
N GLY A 17 6.02 17.40 1.99
CA GLY A 17 5.66 17.38 0.58
C GLY A 17 5.90 18.67 -0.16
N CYS A 18 5.80 18.60 -1.48
CA CYS A 18 5.87 19.73 -2.39
C CYS A 18 4.91 19.54 -3.57
N TRP A 19 4.47 20.66 -4.14
CA TRP A 19 3.68 20.66 -5.36
C TRP A 19 4.58 20.55 -6.58
N VAL A 20 4.07 19.83 -7.57
CA VAL A 20 4.68 19.62 -8.87
C VAL A 20 3.60 19.83 -9.91
N ASP A 21 3.78 20.79 -10.79
CA ASP A 21 2.91 20.95 -11.94
C ASP A 21 3.21 19.86 -12.98
N ALA A 22 2.16 19.28 -13.54
CA ALA A 22 2.25 18.21 -14.53
C ALA A 22 1.15 18.36 -15.58
N ASP A 23 1.40 17.84 -16.78
CA ASP A 23 0.39 17.67 -17.81
C ASP A 23 0.32 16.19 -18.20
N TYR A 24 -0.90 15.65 -18.27
CA TYR A 24 -1.13 14.31 -18.78
C TYR A 24 -2.37 14.28 -19.67
N GLY A 25 -2.18 13.92 -20.93
CA GLY A 25 -3.26 13.83 -21.91
C GLY A 25 -3.93 15.18 -22.17
N SER A 26 -3.17 16.28 -22.16
CA SER A 26 -3.68 17.66 -22.30
C SER A 26 -4.61 18.11 -21.18
N VAL A 27 -4.52 17.45 -20.02
CA VAL A 27 -5.17 17.87 -18.79
C VAL A 27 -4.07 18.35 -17.84
N SER A 28 -4.15 19.63 -17.48
CA SER A 28 -3.31 20.23 -16.44
C SER A 28 -3.60 19.57 -15.08
N GLN A 29 -2.55 19.24 -14.36
CA GLN A 29 -2.61 18.56 -13.07
C GLN A 29 -1.63 19.17 -12.08
N LYS A 30 -1.98 19.09 -10.81
CA LYS A 30 -1.07 19.31 -9.69
C LYS A 30 -0.80 17.99 -8.98
N TRP A 31 0.46 17.64 -8.88
CA TRP A 31 0.93 16.47 -8.17
C TRP A 31 1.53 16.92 -6.84
N LEU A 32 0.98 16.40 -5.75
CA LEU A 32 1.58 16.51 -4.43
C LEU A 32 2.51 15.31 -4.24
N LEU A 33 3.82 15.57 -4.30
CA LEU A 33 4.80 14.57 -3.87
C LEU A 33 4.87 14.59 -2.35
N ILE A 34 4.76 13.40 -1.74
CA ILE A 34 4.71 13.25 -0.29
C ILE A 34 5.75 12.26 0.17
N HIS A 35 6.53 12.65 1.18
CA HIS A 35 7.32 11.75 2.00
C HIS A 35 6.58 11.45 3.31
N SER A 36 6.55 10.17 3.71
CA SER A 36 5.96 9.73 4.97
C SER A 36 6.97 8.96 5.81
N GLU A 37 7.30 9.49 6.99
CA GLU A 37 8.19 8.79 7.93
C GLU A 37 7.67 7.41 8.34
N GLN A 38 6.35 7.27 8.43
CA GLN A 38 5.68 6.02 8.78
C GLN A 38 5.78 4.99 7.66
N ALA A 39 5.65 5.41 6.40
CA ALA A 39 5.90 4.55 5.25
C ALA A 39 7.38 4.17 5.18
N THR A 40 8.28 5.15 5.37
CA THR A 40 9.74 4.93 5.40
C THR A 40 10.13 3.85 6.40
N LYS A 41 9.65 3.92 7.64
CA LYS A 41 9.92 2.91 8.68
C LYS A 41 9.42 1.51 8.29
N ARG A 42 8.23 1.41 7.67
CA ARG A 42 7.66 0.12 7.24
C ARG A 42 8.40 -0.47 6.05
N GLU A 43 8.81 0.38 5.12
CA GLU A 43 9.43 -0.04 3.86
C GLU A 43 10.94 -0.25 3.98
N GLN A 44 11.59 0.31 4.99
CA GLN A 44 13.05 0.24 5.17
C GLN A 44 13.58 -1.21 5.17
N VAL A 45 12.92 -2.13 5.88
CA VAL A 45 13.33 -3.55 5.91
C VAL A 45 13.21 -4.17 4.51
N THR A 46 12.11 -3.90 3.83
CA THR A 46 11.86 -4.38 2.47
C THR A 46 12.85 -3.78 1.46
N PHE A 47 13.22 -2.51 1.63
CA PHE A 47 14.21 -1.83 0.81
C PHE A 47 15.57 -2.52 0.89
N TYR A 48 16.10 -2.76 2.09
CA TYR A 48 17.39 -3.45 2.24
C TYR A 48 17.35 -4.88 1.70
N LYS A 49 16.25 -5.60 1.92
CA LYS A 49 16.06 -6.94 1.35
C LYS A 49 16.04 -6.93 -0.19
N ASN A 50 15.38 -5.96 -0.79
CA ASN A 50 15.33 -5.82 -2.24
C ASN A 50 16.66 -5.34 -2.83
N LEU A 51 17.37 -4.47 -2.12
CA LEU A 51 18.70 -4.00 -2.49
C LEU A 51 19.69 -5.17 -2.56
N ASP A 52 19.75 -6.00 -1.51
CA ASP A 52 20.59 -7.20 -1.50
C ASP A 52 20.23 -8.18 -2.62
N LYS A 53 18.94 -8.43 -2.82
CA LYS A 53 18.44 -9.28 -3.91
C LYS A 53 18.84 -8.75 -5.29
N ASN A 54 18.73 -7.44 -5.51
CA ASN A 54 19.04 -6.81 -6.78
C ASN A 54 20.55 -6.79 -7.05
N ILE A 55 21.38 -6.45 -6.05
CA ILE A 55 22.85 -6.54 -6.16
C ILE A 55 23.26 -7.98 -6.48
N THR A 56 22.72 -8.96 -5.76
CA THR A 56 22.99 -10.38 -6.01
C THR A 56 22.61 -10.79 -7.43
N LYS A 57 21.49 -10.29 -7.96
CA LYS A 57 21.05 -10.54 -9.34
C LYS A 57 22.02 -9.94 -10.35
N GLU A 58 22.42 -8.68 -10.17
CA GLU A 58 23.40 -8.00 -11.05
C GLU A 58 24.77 -8.69 -11.00
N LEU A 59 25.26 -9.08 -9.82
CA LEU A 59 26.51 -9.83 -9.68
C LEU A 59 26.46 -11.20 -10.36
N LYS A 60 25.34 -11.92 -10.27
CA LYS A 60 25.15 -13.19 -10.99
C LYS A 60 25.15 -12.99 -12.50
N ALA A 61 24.48 -11.96 -13.00
CA ALA A 61 24.47 -11.62 -14.42
C ALA A 61 25.87 -11.24 -14.92
N LEU A 62 26.63 -10.45 -14.14
CA LEU A 62 28.03 -10.16 -14.43
C LEU A 62 28.87 -11.45 -14.47
N GLY A 63 28.67 -12.36 -13.51
CA GLY A 63 29.36 -13.64 -13.48
C GLY A 63 29.06 -14.54 -14.69
N GLN A 64 27.88 -14.41 -15.29
CA GLN A 64 27.55 -15.06 -16.57
C GLN A 64 28.21 -14.34 -17.75
N LEU A 65 28.21 -13.01 -17.75
CA LEU A 65 28.83 -12.19 -18.79
C LEU A 65 30.35 -12.41 -18.87
N LYS A 66 31.05 -12.48 -17.72
CA LYS A 66 32.48 -12.79 -17.64
C LYS A 66 32.85 -14.16 -18.20
N LYS A 67 31.92 -15.13 -18.17
CA LYS A 67 32.13 -16.48 -18.72
C LYS A 67 31.84 -16.57 -20.22
N LYS A 68 31.19 -15.55 -20.79
CA LYS A 68 30.83 -15.54 -22.21
C LYS A 68 32.07 -15.24 -23.05
N GLN A 69 32.32 -16.11 -24.02
CA GLN A 69 33.39 -15.94 -25.00
C GLN A 69 32.89 -15.11 -26.18
N PHE A 70 33.64 -14.08 -26.55
CA PHE A 70 33.35 -13.21 -27.68
C PHE A 70 34.35 -13.47 -28.82
N ALA A 71 33.91 -13.30 -30.06
CA ALA A 71 34.74 -13.50 -31.25
C ALA A 71 35.70 -12.33 -31.49
N CYS A 72 35.35 -11.12 -31.06
CA CYS A 72 36.21 -9.95 -31.15
C CYS A 72 36.15 -9.09 -29.87
N ALA A 73 37.13 -8.21 -29.69
CA ALA A 73 37.20 -7.29 -28.55
C ALA A 73 36.04 -6.28 -28.55
N VAL A 74 35.68 -5.77 -29.74
CA VAL A 74 34.61 -4.76 -29.90
C VAL A 74 33.27 -5.29 -29.39
N ASP A 75 32.92 -6.54 -29.70
CA ASP A 75 31.68 -7.17 -29.21
C ASP A 75 31.69 -7.30 -27.68
N ALA A 76 32.85 -7.61 -27.10
CA ALA A 76 33.00 -7.74 -25.65
C ALA A 76 32.88 -6.38 -24.95
N GLU A 77 33.47 -5.32 -25.53
CA GLU A 77 33.36 -3.94 -25.02
C GLU A 77 31.91 -3.44 -25.09
N GLN A 78 31.22 -3.65 -26.21
CA GLN A 78 29.83 -3.26 -26.37
C GLN A 78 28.94 -3.99 -25.37
N ALA A 79 29.11 -5.31 -25.22
CA ALA A 79 28.33 -6.10 -24.27
C ALA A 79 28.56 -5.64 -22.81
N MET A 80 29.79 -5.24 -22.47
CA MET A 80 30.10 -4.67 -21.15
C MET A 80 29.46 -3.30 -20.96
N SER A 81 29.49 -2.43 -21.97
CA SER A 81 28.86 -1.11 -21.93
C SER A 81 27.34 -1.22 -21.77
N ASP A 82 26.70 -2.07 -22.57
CA ASP A 82 25.26 -2.32 -22.49
C ASP A 82 24.87 -2.86 -21.11
N PHE A 83 25.66 -3.78 -20.57
CA PHE A 83 25.45 -4.30 -19.23
C PHE A 83 25.60 -3.22 -18.15
N ALA A 84 26.64 -2.40 -18.23
CA ALA A 84 26.88 -1.31 -17.27
C ALA A 84 25.74 -0.28 -17.28
N ASN A 85 25.19 0.03 -18.46
CA ASN A 85 24.05 0.93 -18.62
C ASN A 85 22.74 0.34 -18.06
N GLN A 86 22.62 -1.00 -18.05
CA GLN A 86 21.47 -1.69 -17.46
C GLN A 86 21.58 -1.85 -15.93
N CYS A 87 22.78 -1.75 -15.35
CA CYS A 87 22.98 -1.88 -13.92
C CYS A 87 22.42 -0.68 -13.12
N HIS A 88 21.51 -0.99 -12.20
CA HIS A 88 20.87 0.01 -11.35
C HIS A 88 21.64 0.28 -10.06
N LEU A 89 22.48 -0.66 -9.61
CA LEU A 89 23.18 -0.54 -8.32
C LEU A 89 24.69 -0.75 -8.43
N LEU A 90 25.17 -1.51 -9.42
CA LEU A 90 26.60 -1.67 -9.63
C LEU A 90 27.22 -0.52 -10.42
N GLY A 91 28.48 -0.23 -10.07
CA GLY A 91 29.46 0.46 -10.89
C GLY A 91 30.68 -0.45 -11.11
N PHE A 92 31.61 -0.05 -11.97
CA PHE A 92 32.78 -0.85 -12.33
C PHE A 92 34.05 -0.02 -12.20
N ALA A 93 34.96 -0.45 -11.31
CA ALA A 93 36.23 0.26 -11.08
C ALA A 93 37.22 0.02 -12.23
N GLN A 94 37.11 -1.16 -12.85
CA GLN A 94 37.90 -1.57 -14.00
C GLN A 94 37.04 -2.47 -14.87
N SER A 95 37.14 -2.28 -16.19
CA SER A 95 36.65 -3.21 -17.20
C SER A 95 37.72 -3.36 -18.27
N THR A 96 38.29 -4.56 -18.38
CA THR A 96 39.32 -4.90 -19.37
C THR A 96 38.87 -6.08 -20.20
N ILE A 97 39.29 -6.10 -21.46
CA ILE A 97 39.08 -7.25 -22.33
C ILE A 97 40.36 -8.08 -22.35
N VAL A 98 40.25 -9.34 -21.95
CA VAL A 98 41.35 -10.30 -21.94
C VAL A 98 41.26 -11.14 -23.21
N LYS A 99 42.33 -11.14 -24.00
CA LYS A 99 42.47 -11.97 -25.20
C LYS A 99 43.09 -13.31 -24.82
N GLU A 100 42.35 -14.40 -25.04
CA GLU A 100 42.79 -15.75 -24.72
C GLU A 100 42.96 -16.60 -26.00
N PRO A 101 44.04 -17.39 -26.11
CA PRO A 101 44.26 -18.28 -27.23
C PRO A 101 43.38 -19.53 -27.16
N ILE A 102 42.88 -19.97 -28.33
CA ILE A 102 42.17 -21.23 -28.53
C ILE A 102 43.15 -22.25 -29.13
N TYR A 103 43.12 -23.49 -28.66
CA TYR A 103 43.94 -24.60 -29.17
C TYR A 103 43.05 -25.75 -29.66
N SER A 104 43.51 -26.50 -30.66
CA SER A 104 42.75 -27.59 -31.30
C SER A 104 42.57 -28.85 -30.43
N GLY A 105 43.49 -29.12 -29.50
CA GLY A 105 43.50 -30.33 -28.69
C GLY A 105 42.73 -30.20 -27.36
N ARG A 106 42.14 -31.29 -26.87
CA ARG A 106 41.65 -31.37 -25.49
C ARG A 106 42.83 -31.51 -24.53
N GLY A 107 42.95 -30.62 -23.54
CA GLY A 107 43.96 -30.68 -22.49
C GLY A 107 44.96 -29.52 -22.53
N ARG A 108 46.03 -29.61 -21.71
CA ARG A 108 47.06 -28.57 -21.65
C ARG A 108 47.83 -28.52 -22.99
N PRO A 109 47.99 -27.35 -23.63
CA PRO A 109 48.72 -27.22 -24.89
C PRO A 109 50.15 -27.75 -24.77
N LYS A 110 50.67 -28.32 -25.86
CA LYS A 110 52.10 -28.66 -25.93
C LYS A 110 52.93 -27.36 -25.90
N LYS A 111 54.18 -27.44 -25.43
CA LYS A 111 55.04 -26.29 -25.11
C LYS A 111 55.24 -25.29 -26.27
N ASP A 112 54.98 -25.69 -27.52
CA ASP A 112 55.16 -24.88 -28.74
C ASP A 112 53.95 -24.94 -29.71
N GLU A 113 52.76 -25.31 -29.23
CA GLU A 113 51.56 -25.36 -30.08
C GLU A 113 51.09 -23.94 -30.43
N LYS A 114 50.87 -23.63 -31.72
CA LYS A 114 50.31 -22.34 -32.14
C LYS A 114 48.80 -22.30 -31.91
N PRO A 115 48.24 -21.18 -31.40
CA PRO A 115 46.79 -21.04 -31.25
C PRO A 115 46.08 -21.19 -32.60
N THR A 116 44.97 -21.92 -32.62
CA THR A 116 44.07 -22.04 -33.79
C THR A 116 43.13 -20.84 -33.92
N GLY A 117 43.02 -20.01 -32.89
CA GLY A 117 42.23 -18.79 -32.88
C GLY A 117 42.37 -18.06 -31.54
N TYR A 118 41.54 -17.04 -31.35
CA TYR A 118 41.44 -16.31 -30.09
C TYR A 118 39.98 -16.06 -29.75
N HIS A 119 39.65 -16.06 -28.47
CA HIS A 119 38.42 -15.49 -27.94
C HIS A 119 38.75 -14.36 -26.98
N TYR A 120 37.74 -13.54 -26.72
CA TYR A 120 37.84 -12.38 -25.84
C TYR A 120 36.90 -12.60 -24.66
N LEU A 121 37.41 -12.39 -23.45
CA LEU A 121 36.66 -12.43 -22.21
C LEU A 121 36.64 -11.05 -21.57
N ILE A 122 35.57 -10.76 -20.85
CA ILE A 122 35.46 -9.55 -20.05
C ILE A 122 36.00 -9.86 -18.66
N ASP A 123 36.96 -9.07 -18.19
CA ASP A 123 37.26 -8.97 -16.77
C ASP A 123 36.83 -7.61 -16.25
N ALA A 124 36.14 -7.61 -15.12
CA ALA A 124 35.52 -6.41 -14.57
C ALA A 124 35.42 -6.49 -13.04
N THR A 125 35.76 -5.41 -12.35
CA THR A 125 35.70 -5.37 -10.88
C THR A 125 34.51 -4.52 -10.46
N PRO A 126 33.38 -5.16 -10.06
CA PRO A 126 32.19 -4.43 -9.68
C PRO A 126 32.35 -3.83 -8.27
N TYR A 127 31.70 -2.71 -8.04
CA TYR A 127 31.45 -2.14 -6.72
C TYR A 127 29.99 -1.71 -6.60
N THR A 128 29.49 -1.61 -5.38
CA THR A 128 28.16 -1.04 -5.13
C THR A 128 28.25 0.47 -5.19
N ASP A 129 27.53 1.09 -6.12
CA ASP A 129 27.49 2.55 -6.26
C ASP A 129 26.61 3.16 -5.15
N LEU A 130 27.27 3.78 -4.17
CA LEU A 130 26.59 4.36 -3.00
C LEU A 130 25.69 5.54 -3.36
N GLU A 131 25.97 6.27 -4.44
CA GLU A 131 25.10 7.36 -4.89
C GLU A 131 23.81 6.81 -5.50
N LYS A 132 23.91 5.75 -6.32
CA LYS A 132 22.71 5.04 -6.80
C LYS A 132 21.87 4.48 -5.64
N VAL A 133 22.53 3.90 -4.63
CA VAL A 133 21.85 3.41 -3.41
C VAL A 133 21.17 4.54 -2.65
N LYS A 134 21.85 5.69 -2.49
CA LYS A 134 21.30 6.88 -1.83
C LYS A 134 20.07 7.39 -2.57
N LEU A 135 20.15 7.57 -3.89
CA LEU A 135 19.03 7.97 -4.74
C LEU A 135 17.85 6.99 -4.68
N ALA A 136 18.12 5.68 -4.67
CA ALA A 136 17.09 4.67 -4.49
C ALA A 136 16.43 4.76 -3.11
N LYS A 137 17.23 5.05 -2.06
CA LYS A 137 16.74 5.22 -0.69
C LYS A 137 15.87 6.46 -0.53
N LEU A 138 16.15 7.55 -1.25
CA LEU A 138 15.33 8.77 -1.23
C LEU A 138 13.88 8.53 -1.71
N LYS A 139 13.65 7.48 -2.51
CA LYS A 139 12.31 7.11 -2.97
C LYS A 139 11.51 6.30 -1.94
N VAL A 140 12.13 5.84 -0.86
CA VAL A 140 11.47 5.03 0.16
C VAL A 140 10.53 5.90 0.97
N GLY A 141 9.29 5.44 1.15
CA GLY A 141 8.24 6.22 1.81
C GLY A 141 7.73 7.43 1.03
N MET A 142 8.12 7.57 -0.25
CA MET A 142 7.59 8.57 -1.16
C MET A 142 6.36 8.05 -1.91
N PHE A 143 5.34 8.88 -2.07
CA PHE A 143 4.19 8.61 -2.93
C PHE A 143 3.63 9.92 -3.50
N ILE A 144 2.83 9.81 -4.55
CA ILE A 144 2.27 10.97 -5.26
C ILE A 144 0.75 10.95 -5.11
N LEU A 145 0.17 12.12 -4.82
CA LEU A 145 -1.26 12.38 -4.96
C LEU A 145 -1.47 13.35 -6.12
N ALA A 146 -2.22 12.96 -7.13
CA ALA A 146 -2.51 13.80 -8.30
C ALA A 146 -3.94 14.35 -8.22
N THR A 147 -4.11 15.61 -8.59
CA THR A 147 -5.40 16.28 -8.76
C THR A 147 -5.41 17.10 -10.05
N ASN A 148 -6.55 17.14 -10.73
CA ASN A 148 -6.80 18.05 -11.85
C ASN A 148 -7.48 19.36 -11.40
N ASP A 149 -7.75 19.50 -10.09
CA ASP A 149 -8.25 20.73 -9.50
C ASP A 149 -7.07 21.69 -9.24
N THR A 150 -6.69 22.45 -10.26
CA THR A 150 -5.48 23.28 -10.25
C THR A 150 -5.69 24.65 -9.62
N ASP A 151 -6.91 25.17 -9.64
CA ASP A 151 -7.20 26.57 -9.33
C ASP A 151 -7.77 26.75 -7.91
N ASN A 152 -8.08 25.64 -7.22
CA ASN A 152 -8.64 25.65 -5.89
C ASN A 152 -7.61 26.02 -4.82
N THR A 153 -7.78 27.19 -4.21
CA THR A 153 -6.93 27.70 -3.14
C THR A 153 -7.13 26.98 -1.81
N ASP A 154 -8.29 26.36 -1.60
CA ASP A 154 -8.62 25.63 -0.36
C ASP A 154 -7.96 24.25 -0.34
N LEU A 155 -7.54 23.75 -1.51
CA LEU A 155 -6.86 22.46 -1.66
C LEU A 155 -5.37 22.58 -1.27
N THR A 156 -5.12 22.85 0.00
CA THR A 156 -3.79 22.85 0.58
C THR A 156 -3.18 21.43 0.61
N MET A 157 -1.86 21.33 0.80
CA MET A 157 -1.20 20.02 0.94
C MET A 157 -1.79 19.18 2.08
N VAL A 158 -2.13 19.83 3.19
CA VAL A 158 -2.75 19.19 4.36
C VAL A 158 -4.14 18.67 3.98
N ALA A 159 -4.97 19.51 3.37
CA ALA A 159 -6.33 19.14 2.97
C ALA A 159 -6.33 17.97 1.99
N LEU A 160 -5.49 17.99 0.95
CA LEU A 160 -5.40 16.90 -0.02
C LEU A 160 -4.96 15.58 0.64
N LEU A 161 -3.97 15.63 1.54
CA LEU A 161 -3.52 14.45 2.28
C LEU A 161 -4.62 13.90 3.21
N GLU A 162 -5.38 14.76 3.88
CA GLU A 162 -6.52 14.36 4.72
C GLU A 162 -7.64 13.73 3.91
N HIS A 163 -7.99 14.33 2.76
CA HIS A 163 -8.96 13.77 1.83
C HIS A 163 -8.53 12.37 1.36
N TYR A 164 -7.28 12.20 0.93
CA TYR A 164 -6.75 10.90 0.54
C TYR A 164 -6.84 9.88 1.68
N LYS A 165 -6.42 10.24 2.90
CA LYS A 165 -6.51 9.34 4.07
C LYS A 165 -7.95 9.00 4.44
N SER A 166 -8.91 9.88 4.17
CA SER A 166 -10.33 9.61 4.41
C SER A 166 -10.89 8.53 3.50
N GLN A 167 -10.34 8.34 2.29
CA GLN A 167 -10.78 7.30 1.35
C GLN A 167 -10.60 5.88 1.92
N GLN A 168 -9.56 5.64 2.72
CA GLN A 168 -9.38 4.34 3.39
C GLN A 168 -10.56 3.96 4.31
N LYS A 169 -11.32 4.94 4.83
CA LYS A 169 -12.52 4.66 5.62
C LYS A 169 -13.60 3.99 4.76
N VAL A 170 -13.73 4.41 3.49
CA VAL A 170 -14.68 3.83 2.53
C VAL A 170 -14.31 2.38 2.22
N GLU A 171 -13.03 2.09 1.97
CA GLU A 171 -12.55 0.73 1.70
C GLU A 171 -12.77 -0.22 2.89
N ARG A 172 -12.65 0.26 4.13
CA ARG A 172 -12.98 -0.53 5.32
C ARG A 172 -14.48 -0.84 5.38
N GLY A 173 -15.35 0.02 4.85
CA GLY A 173 -16.77 -0.25 4.66
C GLY A 173 -17.01 -1.44 3.72
N PHE A 174 -16.27 -1.56 2.62
CA PHE A 174 -16.40 -2.72 1.72
C PHE A 174 -15.94 -4.05 2.35
N ARG A 175 -15.06 -4.01 3.35
CA ARG A 175 -14.70 -5.21 4.13
C ARG A 175 -15.91 -5.79 4.87
N PHE A 176 -16.83 -4.94 5.32
CA PHE A 176 -18.08 -5.37 5.94
C PHE A 176 -18.90 -6.25 4.99
N LEU A 177 -19.07 -5.84 3.73
CA LEU A 177 -19.79 -6.62 2.71
C LEU A 177 -19.14 -7.99 2.42
N LYS A 178 -17.84 -8.10 2.68
CA LYS A 178 -17.06 -9.34 2.50
C LYS A 178 -16.92 -10.15 3.79
N SER A 179 -17.52 -9.70 4.91
CA SER A 179 -17.40 -10.45 6.17
C SER A 179 -18.13 -11.80 6.03
N PRO A 180 -17.52 -12.92 6.46
CA PRO A 180 -18.16 -14.24 6.45
C PRO A 180 -19.51 -14.27 7.18
N GLU A 181 -19.70 -13.36 8.13
CA GLU A 181 -20.90 -13.23 8.95
C GLU A 181 -22.11 -12.68 8.18
N PHE A 182 -21.90 -12.02 7.03
CA PHE A 182 -23.00 -11.65 6.13
C PHE A 182 -23.45 -12.80 5.23
N LEU A 183 -22.82 -13.98 5.37
CA LEU A 183 -23.20 -15.20 4.66
C LEU A 183 -23.25 -15.02 3.13
N THR A 184 -22.60 -13.99 2.58
CA THR A 184 -22.59 -13.73 1.13
C THR A 184 -21.94 -14.87 0.37
N SER A 185 -20.95 -15.52 0.99
CA SER A 185 -20.30 -16.72 0.47
C SER A 185 -21.19 -17.98 0.51
N SER A 186 -22.28 -17.98 1.26
CA SER A 186 -23.25 -19.10 1.30
C SER A 186 -24.53 -18.83 0.50
N ILE A 187 -24.71 -17.63 -0.03
CA ILE A 187 -25.85 -17.27 -0.90
C ILE A 187 -25.45 -17.53 -2.37
N PHE A 188 -25.83 -18.69 -2.89
CA PHE A 188 -25.58 -19.06 -4.29
C PHE A 188 -26.66 -18.51 -5.23
N LEU A 189 -26.36 -17.39 -5.89
CA LEU A 189 -27.24 -16.79 -6.90
C LEU A 189 -26.81 -17.18 -8.31
N LYS A 190 -27.74 -17.78 -9.07
CA LYS A 190 -27.46 -18.28 -10.44
C LYS A 190 -27.61 -17.24 -11.54
N LYS A 191 -28.42 -16.19 -11.31
CA LYS A 191 -28.76 -15.17 -12.34
C LYS A 191 -28.07 -13.85 -12.02
N PRO A 192 -27.44 -13.17 -13.00
CA PRO A 192 -26.79 -11.87 -12.79
C PRO A 192 -27.70 -10.82 -12.13
N GLN A 193 -28.98 -10.76 -12.53
CA GLN A 193 -29.95 -9.80 -12.00
C GLN A 193 -30.19 -9.98 -10.49
N ARG A 194 -30.12 -11.23 -10.00
CA ARG A 194 -30.27 -11.49 -8.56
C ARG A 194 -29.02 -11.05 -7.79
N ILE A 195 -27.84 -11.21 -8.40
CA ILE A 195 -26.57 -10.76 -7.81
C ILE A 195 -26.59 -9.24 -7.68
N GLU A 196 -26.99 -8.53 -8.72
CA GLU A 196 -27.14 -7.07 -8.71
C GLU A 196 -28.14 -6.60 -7.64
N ALA A 197 -29.31 -7.22 -7.55
CA ALA A 197 -30.32 -6.88 -6.54
C ALA A 197 -29.80 -7.12 -5.11
N LEU A 198 -29.11 -8.24 -4.86
CA LEU A 198 -28.52 -8.51 -3.55
C LEU A 198 -27.43 -7.49 -3.22
N LEU A 199 -26.54 -7.17 -4.17
CA LEU A 199 -25.50 -6.16 -3.98
C LEU A 199 -26.10 -4.80 -3.64
N MET A 200 -27.19 -4.39 -4.30
CA MET A 200 -27.90 -3.15 -3.98
C MET A 200 -28.47 -3.14 -2.56
N ILE A 201 -29.14 -4.22 -2.14
CA ILE A 201 -29.68 -4.31 -0.77
C ILE A 201 -28.54 -4.27 0.26
N MET A 202 -27.45 -4.99 -0.02
CA MET A 202 -26.29 -5.03 0.85
C MET A 202 -25.58 -3.67 0.99
N THR A 203 -25.43 -2.91 -0.10
CA THR A 203 -24.85 -1.57 -0.05
C THR A 203 -25.78 -0.59 0.67
N LEU A 204 -27.10 -0.70 0.49
CA LEU A 204 -28.08 0.08 1.26
C LEU A 204 -27.99 -0.22 2.76
N SER A 205 -27.90 -1.49 3.14
CA SER A 205 -27.68 -1.89 4.53
C SER A 205 -26.39 -1.28 5.06
N LEU A 206 -25.28 -1.34 4.31
CA LEU A 206 -24.02 -0.71 4.71
C LEU A 206 -24.17 0.81 4.94
N LEU A 207 -24.93 1.50 4.09
CA LEU A 207 -25.23 2.93 4.27
C LEU A 207 -25.97 3.19 5.59
N VAL A 208 -26.97 2.37 5.92
CA VAL A 208 -27.71 2.48 7.19
C VAL A 208 -26.77 2.24 8.38
N TYR A 209 -25.94 1.19 8.34
CA TYR A 209 -24.95 0.91 9.39
C TYR A 209 -23.95 2.05 9.57
N ALA A 210 -23.42 2.61 8.48
CA ALA A 210 -22.46 3.72 8.53
C ALA A 210 -23.10 4.99 9.09
N SER A 211 -24.34 5.28 8.68
CA SER A 211 -25.11 6.45 9.16
C SER A 211 -25.44 6.32 10.65
N LEU A 212 -25.86 5.13 11.08
CA LEU A 212 -26.14 4.85 12.49
C LEU A 212 -24.87 4.93 13.35
N GLU A 213 -23.76 4.34 12.88
CA GLU A 213 -22.46 4.42 13.55
C GLU A 213 -21.99 5.87 13.70
N HIS A 214 -22.13 6.67 12.64
CA HIS A 214 -21.81 8.10 12.69
C HIS A 214 -22.65 8.82 13.74
N LYS A 215 -23.98 8.64 13.71
CA LYS A 215 -24.92 9.25 14.66
C LYS A 215 -24.59 8.86 16.11
N ILE A 216 -24.37 7.57 16.39
CA ILE A 216 -24.02 7.07 17.72
C ILE A 216 -22.73 7.74 18.23
N ARG A 217 -21.67 7.76 17.41
CA ARG A 217 -20.38 8.34 17.80
C ARG A 217 -20.46 9.84 18.02
N GLU A 218 -21.21 10.53 17.17
CA GLU A 218 -21.44 11.96 17.31
C GLU A 218 -22.18 12.26 18.61
N SER A 219 -23.29 11.56 18.91
CA SER A 219 -24.02 11.70 20.16
C SER A 219 -23.13 11.45 21.37
N LEU A 220 -22.41 10.32 21.42
CA LEU A 220 -21.52 9.98 22.54
C LEU A 220 -20.41 11.03 22.74
N THR A 221 -19.86 11.58 21.66
CA THR A 221 -18.82 12.61 21.75
C THR A 221 -19.39 13.92 22.27
N LYS A 222 -20.57 14.35 21.79
CA LYS A 222 -21.22 15.60 22.22
C LYS A 222 -21.65 15.58 23.68
N THR A 223 -22.07 14.42 24.19
CA THR A 223 -22.54 14.27 25.57
C THR A 223 -21.47 13.75 26.53
N GLU A 224 -20.23 13.60 26.06
CA GLU A 224 -19.10 13.03 26.83
C GLU A 224 -19.41 11.67 27.47
N GLU A 225 -20.21 10.86 26.77
CA GLU A 225 -20.67 9.57 27.26
C GLU A 225 -19.95 8.40 26.61
N PHE A 226 -20.07 7.22 27.22
CA PHE A 226 -19.35 6.04 26.80
C PHE A 226 -20.25 4.82 26.65
N PHE A 227 -19.85 3.95 25.73
CA PHE A 227 -20.46 2.64 25.52
C PHE A 227 -19.50 1.52 25.93
N PRO A 228 -19.96 0.33 26.35
CA PRO A 228 -19.09 -0.80 26.61
C PRO A 228 -18.19 -1.12 25.40
N SER A 229 -16.91 -1.41 25.65
CA SER A 229 -15.96 -1.81 24.60
C SER A 229 -15.99 -3.33 24.38
N MET A 230 -15.47 -3.77 23.23
CA MET A 230 -15.17 -5.19 22.97
C MET A 230 -14.12 -5.74 23.93
N VAL A 231 -13.24 -4.88 24.46
CA VAL A 231 -12.26 -5.25 25.48
C VAL A 231 -12.95 -5.26 26.84
N LYS A 232 -12.83 -6.39 27.55
CA LYS A 232 -13.43 -6.59 28.88
C LYS A 232 -13.10 -5.43 29.81
N ASN A 233 -14.12 -4.91 30.50
CA ASN A 233 -14.04 -3.81 31.48
C ASN A 233 -13.47 -2.49 30.93
N LYS A 234 -13.55 -2.26 29.62
CA LYS A 234 -13.23 -0.95 29.01
C LYS A 234 -14.46 -0.33 28.40
N THR A 235 -14.45 1.00 28.29
CA THR A 235 -15.47 1.78 27.61
C THR A 235 -14.89 2.42 26.34
N THR A 236 -15.77 2.90 25.46
CA THR A 236 -15.39 3.55 24.20
C THR A 236 -16.40 4.61 23.81
N THR A 237 -15.92 5.73 23.25
CA THR A 237 -16.73 6.76 22.57
C THR A 237 -16.90 6.46 21.09
N LYS A 238 -16.21 5.43 20.58
CA LYS A 238 -16.17 5.07 19.16
C LYS A 238 -16.63 3.62 18.91
N PRO A 239 -17.80 3.18 19.41
CA PRO A 239 -18.29 1.84 19.11
C PRO A 239 -18.58 1.70 17.61
N THR A 240 -18.58 0.47 17.09
CA THR A 240 -19.10 0.20 15.74
C THR A 240 -20.59 -0.11 15.81
N ALA A 241 -21.37 0.22 14.76
CA ALA A 241 -22.80 -0.09 14.76
C ALA A 241 -23.05 -1.60 14.96
N ARG A 242 -22.21 -2.44 14.36
CA ARG A 242 -22.23 -3.90 14.59
C ARG A 242 -22.08 -4.28 16.05
N TRP A 243 -21.12 -3.70 16.76
CA TRP A 243 -20.91 -3.99 18.19
C TRP A 243 -22.10 -3.57 19.03
N VAL A 244 -22.71 -2.44 18.68
CA VAL A 244 -23.94 -1.97 19.31
C VAL A 244 -25.05 -3.00 19.10
N PHE A 245 -25.30 -3.46 17.87
CA PHE A 245 -26.31 -4.49 17.62
C PHE A 245 -26.06 -5.78 18.40
N LEU A 246 -24.82 -6.27 18.44
CA LEU A 246 -24.46 -7.45 19.23
C LEU A 246 -24.76 -7.24 20.72
N LYS A 247 -24.59 -6.01 21.23
CA LYS A 247 -24.95 -5.70 22.61
C LYS A 247 -26.44 -5.67 22.84
N PHE A 248 -27.26 -5.45 21.82
CA PHE A 248 -28.71 -5.49 21.89
C PHE A 248 -29.29 -6.88 21.61
N GLU A 249 -28.46 -7.89 21.28
CA GLU A 249 -28.92 -9.28 21.21
C GLU A 249 -29.38 -9.79 22.59
N GLY A 250 -30.44 -10.60 22.59
CA GLY A 250 -31.05 -11.11 23.82
C GLY A 250 -32.00 -10.11 24.51
N ILE A 251 -32.36 -9.01 23.84
CA ILE A 251 -33.52 -8.21 24.20
C ILE A 251 -34.75 -8.85 23.55
N ASP A 252 -35.67 -9.35 24.36
CA ASP A 252 -36.84 -10.11 23.90
C ASP A 252 -38.13 -9.39 24.27
N THR A 253 -39.16 -9.54 23.42
CA THR A 253 -40.52 -9.07 23.70
C THR A 253 -41.35 -10.23 24.27
N LEU A 254 -41.87 -10.06 25.48
CA LEU A 254 -42.76 -10.98 26.16
C LEU A 254 -44.20 -10.49 26.02
N GLU A 255 -45.06 -11.29 25.41
CA GLU A 255 -46.49 -11.01 25.34
C GLU A 255 -47.23 -11.81 26.42
N PHE A 256 -47.96 -11.10 27.29
CA PHE A 256 -48.76 -11.70 28.33
C PHE A 256 -50.07 -10.94 28.54
N GLY A 257 -51.21 -11.64 28.44
CA GLY A 257 -52.52 -11.03 28.68
C GLY A 257 -52.91 -9.90 27.72
N GLY A 258 -52.40 -9.91 26.48
CA GLY A 258 -52.63 -8.83 25.50
C GLY A 258 -51.76 -7.58 25.70
N GLN A 259 -50.78 -7.63 26.61
CA GLN A 259 -49.76 -6.60 26.82
C GLN A 259 -48.40 -7.14 26.38
N SER A 260 -47.57 -6.27 25.82
CA SER A 260 -46.19 -6.59 25.40
C SER A 260 -45.20 -5.91 26.35
N PHE A 261 -44.20 -6.64 26.80
CA PHE A 261 -43.13 -6.17 27.68
C PHE A 261 -41.78 -6.46 27.06
N ILE A 262 -40.83 -5.53 27.21
CA ILE A 262 -39.47 -5.73 26.70
C ILE A 262 -38.56 -6.12 27.85
N THR A 263 -37.84 -7.23 27.68
CA THR A 263 -37.00 -7.85 28.70
C THR A 263 -35.54 -7.88 28.25
N GLY A 264 -34.61 -8.00 29.20
CA GLY A 264 -33.17 -8.09 28.88
C GLY A 264 -32.47 -6.76 28.62
N VAL A 265 -33.18 -5.62 28.74
CA VAL A 265 -32.59 -4.29 28.53
C VAL A 265 -31.65 -3.91 29.68
N GLN A 266 -30.42 -3.54 29.35
CA GLN A 266 -29.38 -3.10 30.28
C GLN A 266 -29.25 -1.58 30.28
N GLU A 267 -28.78 -1.01 31.39
CA GLU A 267 -28.66 0.45 31.58
C GLU A 267 -27.93 1.17 30.44
N HIS A 268 -26.83 0.59 29.95
CA HIS A 268 -26.04 1.17 28.87
C HIS A 268 -26.78 1.19 27.51
N GLN A 269 -27.73 0.28 27.29
CA GLN A 269 -28.58 0.27 26.10
C GLN A 269 -29.65 1.35 26.22
N THR A 270 -30.33 1.46 27.37
CA THR A 270 -31.31 2.52 27.64
C THR A 270 -30.68 3.91 27.51
N ARG A 271 -29.48 4.11 28.06
CA ARG A 271 -28.72 5.35 27.95
C ARG A 271 -28.43 5.69 26.49
N LEU A 272 -27.98 4.72 25.71
CA LEU A 272 -27.74 4.92 24.28
C LEU A 272 -29.03 5.26 23.51
N LEU A 273 -30.15 4.57 23.78
CA LEU A 273 -31.43 4.83 23.12
C LEU A 273 -31.91 6.26 23.36
N LYS A 274 -31.79 6.75 24.61
CA LYS A 274 -32.09 8.14 24.97
C LYS A 274 -31.25 9.16 24.21
N LEU A 275 -29.97 8.87 24.01
CA LEU A 275 -29.07 9.73 23.21
C LEU A 275 -29.42 9.74 21.72
N LEU A 276 -30.06 8.68 21.21
CA LEU A 276 -30.47 8.59 19.79
C LEU A 276 -31.83 9.23 19.52
N GLY A 277 -32.68 9.32 20.55
CA GLY A 277 -33.94 10.05 20.58
C GLY A 277 -35.18 9.15 20.65
N VAL A 278 -36.33 9.81 20.81
CA VAL A 278 -37.63 9.18 21.13
C VAL A 278 -38.07 8.06 20.19
N LEU A 279 -37.72 8.13 18.91
CA LEU A 279 -38.07 7.09 17.93
C LEU A 279 -37.33 5.78 18.21
N TYR A 280 -36.11 5.84 18.74
CA TYR A 280 -35.35 4.65 19.11
C TYR A 280 -35.87 4.10 20.43
N GLU A 281 -36.18 4.96 21.40
CA GLU A 281 -36.79 4.55 22.67
C GLU A 281 -38.12 3.82 22.46
N ALA A 282 -38.97 4.32 21.57
CA ALA A 282 -40.30 3.76 21.31
C ALA A 282 -40.28 2.31 20.80
N VAL A 283 -39.20 1.87 20.15
CA VAL A 283 -39.05 0.48 19.68
C VAL A 283 -38.70 -0.47 20.84
N TYR A 284 -38.11 0.08 21.90
CA TYR A 284 -37.62 -0.64 23.07
C TYR A 284 -38.37 -0.29 24.36
N SER A 285 -39.58 0.28 24.24
CA SER A 285 -40.47 0.63 25.35
C SER A 285 -41.75 -0.19 25.34
#